data_AF-A0A6J4Y962-F1
#
_entry.id   AF-A0A6J4Y962-F1
#
_cell.length_a   1.000
_cell.length_b   1.000
_cell.length_c   1.000
_cell.angle_alpha   90.00
_cell.angle_beta   90.00
_cell.angle_gamma   90.00
#
_symmetry.space_group_name_H-M   'P 1'
#
loop_
_entity.id
_entity.type
_entity.pdbx_description
1 polymer ?
#
loop_
_entity_poly.entity_id
_entity_poly.type
_entity_poly.pdbx_seq_one_letter_code
_entity_poly.pdbx_strand_id
1 'polypeptide(L)'
;MILPIFSDSFLQINKPLPGIKTLKTSVFYMVLVLGLSLNPRPCSSVPPGGTKAPKPSPAGNADVSPSAIWSELLKKTTFPHTAPLPPQRPTILDGTYTKFDPLERAPVACRRCPDYVPAGGNWKLNFGNGVFRIMHEFTGWRSIGSFVIDGNRMRLFNDPTCTEVTGAYFWTLKDRRLEFQVIQDECAIGMRARNLTKQIWLSCQAP
;
A
#
# COMPACT_ATOMS: atom_id res chain seq x y z
N MET A 1 28.72 44.88 -25.29
CA MET A 1 28.81 44.54 -23.84
C MET A 1 29.02 43.03 -23.78
N ILE A 2 30.21 42.43 -23.80
CA ILE A 2 31.45 42.58 -23.00
C ILE A 2 31.18 42.47 -21.48
N LEU A 3 31.17 41.21 -21.01
CA LEU A 3 31.74 40.55 -19.80
C LEU A 3 32.27 41.43 -18.63
N PRO A 4 32.38 40.97 -17.34
CA PRO A 4 32.93 39.64 -16.95
C PRO A 4 32.37 38.96 -15.65
N ILE A 5 32.48 37.62 -15.53
CA ILE A 5 33.42 36.80 -14.71
C ILE A 5 33.21 36.86 -13.18
N PHE A 6 32.81 35.72 -12.59
CA PHE A 6 33.18 35.26 -11.25
C PHE A 6 33.55 33.77 -11.43
N SER A 7 34.81 33.45 -11.72
CA SER A 7 35.92 33.17 -10.79
C SER A 7 35.67 32.02 -9.83
N ASP A 8 36.30 30.90 -10.19
CA ASP A 8 36.75 29.80 -9.34
C ASP A 8 37.29 30.26 -7.97
N SER A 9 37.01 29.46 -6.94
CA SER A 9 37.96 29.03 -5.89
C SER A 9 37.19 28.36 -4.74
N PHE A 10 37.33 27.06 -4.56
CA PHE A 10 37.58 26.40 -3.27
C PHE A 10 37.64 24.88 -3.50
N LEU A 11 38.72 24.49 -4.18
CA LEU A 11 39.31 23.17 -4.07
C LEU A 11 40.38 23.34 -3.00
N GLN A 12 40.24 22.72 -1.81
CA GLN A 12 41.38 22.11 -1.13
C GLN A 12 41.00 21.36 0.17
N ILE A 13 41.53 20.13 0.21
CA ILE A 13 42.08 19.41 1.37
C ILE A 13 41.08 18.85 2.38
N ASN A 14 40.83 17.54 2.28
CA ASN A 14 40.98 16.62 3.42
C ASN A 14 41.18 15.18 2.92
N LYS A 15 42.44 14.73 2.97
CA LYS A 15 42.90 13.35 2.76
C LYS A 15 43.92 13.05 3.88
N PRO A 16 44.23 11.78 4.14
CA PRO A 16 43.76 11.02 5.30
C PRO A 16 44.81 10.91 6.42
N LEU A 17 44.36 10.56 7.64
CA LEU A 17 45.26 10.13 8.72
C LEU A 17 45.27 8.59 8.88
N PRO A 18 46.38 8.02 9.36
CA PRO A 18 46.80 6.64 9.09
C PRO A 18 46.39 5.63 10.17
N GLY A 19 46.23 4.39 9.71
CA GLY A 19 46.79 3.17 10.30
C GLY A 19 46.63 2.93 11.80
N ILE A 20 45.60 2.16 12.17
CA ILE A 20 45.67 1.28 13.34
C ILE A 20 45.77 -0.16 12.82
N LYS A 21 46.94 -0.77 13.05
CA LYS A 21 47.20 -2.19 12.84
C LYS A 21 46.75 -2.98 14.06
N THR A 22 46.31 -4.21 13.77
CA THR A 22 46.34 -5.42 14.63
C THR A 22 45.46 -5.45 15.88
N LEU A 23 44.49 -6.35 15.89
CA LEU A 23 44.62 -7.61 16.66
C LEU A 23 43.72 -8.69 16.07
N LYS A 24 44.34 -9.80 15.64
CA LYS A 24 43.64 -11.04 15.29
C LYS A 24 43.27 -11.73 16.60
N THR A 25 41.98 -11.97 16.81
CA THR A 25 41.52 -12.97 17.77
C THR A 25 40.39 -13.76 17.11
N SER A 26 40.79 -14.85 16.45
CA SER A 26 39.86 -15.91 16.03
C SER A 26 39.26 -16.55 17.26
N VAL A 27 37.99 -16.29 17.52
CA VAL A 27 37.16 -17.14 18.36
C VAL A 27 36.15 -17.81 17.43
N PHE A 28 36.43 -19.06 17.08
CA PHE A 28 35.50 -19.94 16.37
C PHE A 28 34.38 -20.31 17.35
N TYR A 29 33.28 -19.56 17.33
CA TYR A 29 32.02 -20.02 17.92
C TYR A 29 31.33 -20.94 16.91
N MET A 30 31.29 -22.22 17.26
CA MET A 30 30.48 -23.23 16.60
C MET A 30 29.01 -22.98 16.95
N VAL A 31 28.31 -22.19 16.12
CA VAL A 31 26.86 -21.98 16.27
C VAL A 31 26.13 -23.11 15.54
N LEU A 32 25.52 -23.97 16.35
CA LEU A 32 24.61 -25.03 15.93
C LEU A 32 23.36 -24.40 15.28
N VAL A 33 23.28 -24.41 13.95
CA VAL A 33 22.10 -23.95 13.21
C VAL A 33 21.04 -25.06 13.24
N LEU A 34 20.15 -25.00 14.24
CA LEU A 34 18.88 -25.71 14.21
C LEU A 34 18.02 -25.10 13.11
N GLY A 35 17.89 -25.85 12.00
CA GLY A 35 17.03 -25.52 10.88
C GLY A 35 15.56 -25.48 11.30
N LEU A 36 15.08 -24.29 11.63
CA LEU A 36 13.67 -23.97 11.73
C LEU A 36 13.17 -23.59 10.35
N SER A 37 12.47 -24.52 9.72
CA SER A 37 11.68 -24.33 8.50
C SER A 37 10.59 -23.27 8.75
N LEU A 38 10.88 -22.04 8.35
CA LEU A 38 9.92 -20.94 8.28
C LEU A 38 8.96 -21.18 7.09
N ASN A 39 7.88 -21.92 7.35
CA ASN A 39 6.73 -21.93 6.45
C ASN A 39 6.08 -20.53 6.47
N PRO A 40 5.92 -19.84 5.33
CA PRO A 40 5.19 -18.58 5.29
C PRO A 40 3.73 -18.84 5.66
N ARG A 41 3.30 -18.32 6.81
CA ARG A 41 1.90 -18.37 7.22
C ARG A 41 1.08 -17.46 6.29
N PRO A 42 0.03 -17.97 5.62
CA PRO A 42 -0.92 -17.09 4.94
C PRO A 42 -1.60 -16.19 5.96
N CYS A 43 -1.84 -14.93 5.59
CA CYS A 43 -2.69 -14.01 6.36
C CYS A 43 -4.12 -14.53 6.41
N SER A 44 -4.41 -15.41 7.37
CA SER A 44 -5.78 -15.74 7.78
C SER A 44 -6.11 -14.95 9.04
N SER A 45 -7.08 -14.04 8.92
CA SER A 45 -7.72 -13.41 10.06
C SER A 45 -8.51 -14.44 10.85
N VAL A 46 -8.10 -14.75 12.08
CA VAL A 46 -8.91 -15.49 13.05
C VAL A 46 -9.86 -14.49 13.72
N PRO A 47 -11.19 -14.62 13.60
CA PRO A 47 -12.12 -13.83 14.39
C PRO A 47 -12.20 -14.41 15.82
N PRO A 48 -12.29 -13.57 16.87
CA PRO A 48 -12.64 -14.06 18.20
C PRO A 48 -14.08 -14.60 18.18
N GLY A 49 -14.27 -15.80 18.74
CA GLY A 49 -15.55 -16.46 18.82
C GLY A 49 -16.57 -15.64 19.59
N GLY A 50 -17.73 -15.42 18.96
CA GLY A 50 -18.91 -14.78 19.55
C GLY A 50 -20.12 -15.08 18.68
N THR A 51 -21.12 -15.72 19.30
CA THR A 51 -22.52 -16.01 18.94
C THR A 51 -23.01 -15.64 17.53
N LYS A 52 -23.59 -16.62 16.81
CA LYS A 52 -24.19 -16.50 15.47
C LYS A 52 -25.24 -15.38 15.38
N ALA A 53 -24.91 -14.31 14.65
CA ALA A 53 -25.89 -13.37 14.10
C ALA A 53 -26.57 -13.94 12.85
N PRO A 54 -27.84 -13.57 12.53
CA PRO A 54 -28.57 -14.09 11.39
C PRO A 54 -27.94 -13.65 10.06
N LYS A 55 -27.85 -14.60 9.13
CA LYS A 55 -27.24 -14.49 7.80
C LYS A 55 -27.97 -13.46 6.92
N PRO A 56 -27.35 -12.34 6.51
CA PRO A 56 -27.91 -11.49 5.46
C PRO A 56 -27.79 -12.17 4.10
N SER A 57 -28.83 -12.05 3.29
CA SER A 57 -28.91 -12.62 1.94
C SER A 57 -27.91 -11.93 1.00
N PRO A 58 -27.09 -12.68 0.23
CA PRO A 58 -26.14 -12.09 -0.71
C PRO A 58 -26.87 -11.58 -1.95
N ALA A 59 -26.95 -10.26 -2.10
CA ALA A 59 -27.21 -9.64 -3.40
C ALA A 59 -25.88 -9.56 -4.17
N GLY A 60 -25.48 -10.67 -4.80
CA GLY A 60 -24.29 -10.77 -5.63
C GLY A 60 -24.05 -12.24 -6.02
N ASN A 61 -23.78 -12.48 -7.31
CA ASN A 61 -23.66 -13.81 -7.93
C ASN A 61 -22.86 -14.84 -7.09
N ALA A 62 -23.31 -16.09 -7.16
CA ALA A 62 -22.76 -17.26 -6.46
C ALA A 62 -21.22 -17.45 -6.59
N ASP A 63 -20.65 -17.97 -5.50
CA ASP A 63 -19.47 -18.86 -5.38
C ASP A 63 -18.03 -18.39 -5.65
N VAL A 64 -17.74 -17.10 -5.86
CA VAL A 64 -16.33 -16.66 -5.90
C VAL A 64 -15.86 -16.22 -4.50
N SER A 65 -14.94 -16.99 -3.90
CA SER A 65 -14.36 -16.63 -2.60
C SER A 65 -13.61 -15.28 -2.65
N PRO A 66 -13.59 -14.49 -1.57
CA PRO A 66 -12.82 -13.23 -1.52
C PRO A 66 -11.34 -13.41 -1.89
N SER A 67 -10.75 -14.54 -1.52
CA SER A 67 -9.38 -14.91 -1.88
C SER A 67 -9.19 -15.09 -3.38
N ALA A 68 -10.15 -15.68 -4.08
CA ALA A 68 -10.13 -15.82 -5.54
C ALA A 68 -10.25 -14.46 -6.22
N ILE A 69 -11.18 -13.60 -5.77
CA ILE A 69 -11.31 -12.22 -6.27
C ILE A 69 -10.00 -11.45 -6.10
N TRP A 70 -9.39 -11.53 -4.92
CA TRP A 70 -8.12 -10.87 -4.63
C TRP A 70 -6.99 -11.37 -5.54
N SER A 71 -6.87 -12.68 -5.70
CA SER A 71 -5.84 -13.30 -6.53
C SER A 71 -5.96 -12.88 -8.00
N GLU A 72 -7.18 -12.78 -8.52
CA GLU A 72 -7.42 -12.27 -9.88
C GLU A 72 -7.11 -10.78 -10.00
N LEU A 73 -7.45 -9.96 -9.00
CA LEU A 73 -7.14 -8.54 -9.00
C LEU A 73 -5.63 -8.29 -9.05
N LEU A 74 -4.83 -9.08 -8.33
CA LEU A 74 -3.36 -8.97 -8.31
C LEU A 74 -2.71 -9.20 -9.69
N LYS A 75 -3.33 -10.01 -10.55
CA LYS A 75 -2.83 -10.29 -11.92
C LYS A 75 -3.13 -9.17 -12.91
N LYS A 76 -4.04 -8.25 -12.58
CA LYS A 76 -4.45 -7.17 -13.49
C LYS A 76 -3.45 -6.02 -13.47
N THR A 77 -3.36 -5.33 -14.60
CA THR A 77 -2.69 -4.03 -14.74
C THR A 77 -3.72 -2.93 -14.99
N THR A 78 -3.33 -1.70 -14.68
CA THR A 78 -4.12 -0.49 -14.91
C THR A 78 -4.02 -0.05 -16.37
N PHE A 79 -5.04 0.66 -16.85
CA PHE A 79 -5.10 1.21 -18.20
C PHE A 79 -4.70 2.70 -18.17
N PRO A 80 -3.85 3.19 -19.10
CA PRO A 80 -3.41 4.59 -19.13
C PRO A 80 -4.51 5.53 -19.66
N HIS A 81 -5.43 5.96 -18.79
CA HIS A 81 -6.56 6.81 -19.17
C HIS A 81 -6.16 8.28 -19.36
N THR A 82 -5.68 8.93 -18.29
CA THR A 82 -5.33 10.38 -18.28
C THR A 82 -3.84 10.64 -18.19
N ALA A 83 -3.04 9.63 -17.88
CA ALA A 83 -1.59 9.74 -17.78
C ALA A 83 -0.91 8.43 -18.22
N PRO A 84 0.35 8.48 -18.69
CA PRO A 84 1.09 7.28 -19.04
C PRO A 84 1.25 6.35 -17.82
N LEU A 85 1.42 5.06 -18.07
CA LEU A 85 1.71 4.11 -17.01
C LEU A 85 3.05 4.46 -16.35
N PRO A 86 3.15 4.41 -15.02
CA PRO A 86 4.41 4.64 -14.33
C PRO A 86 5.41 3.51 -14.66
N PRO A 87 6.72 3.79 -14.53
CA PRO A 87 7.75 2.76 -14.66
C PRO A 87 7.46 1.58 -13.72
N GLN A 88 7.52 0.36 -14.25
CA GLN A 88 7.26 -0.88 -13.51
C GLN A 88 8.48 -1.26 -12.65
N ARG A 89 8.77 -0.44 -11.65
CA ARG A 89 9.90 -0.61 -10.74
C ARG A 89 9.45 -0.65 -9.29
N PRO A 90 10.15 -1.40 -8.41
CA PRO A 90 9.79 -1.48 -7.01
C PRO A 90 9.74 -0.12 -6.33
N THR A 91 8.80 0.06 -5.42
CA THR A 91 8.70 1.24 -4.56
C THR A 91 8.80 0.86 -3.08
N ILE A 92 9.06 1.84 -2.22
CA ILE A 92 9.09 1.64 -0.77
C ILE A 92 7.72 1.25 -0.17
N LEU A 93 6.63 1.54 -0.88
CA LEU A 93 5.28 1.17 -0.45
C LEU A 93 4.83 -0.18 -0.99
N ASP A 94 5.65 -0.87 -1.80
CA ASP A 94 5.25 -2.14 -2.39
C ASP A 94 5.00 -3.19 -1.31
N GLY A 95 3.80 -3.77 -1.35
CA GLY A 95 3.31 -4.66 -0.29
C GLY A 95 1.80 -4.83 -0.31
N THR A 96 1.32 -5.73 0.54
CA THR A 96 -0.12 -5.84 0.84
C THR A 96 -0.36 -5.34 2.25
N TYR A 97 -1.40 -4.53 2.41
CA TYR A 97 -1.82 -3.95 3.65
C TYR A 97 -3.30 -4.21 3.89
N THR A 98 -3.69 -4.29 5.15
CA THR A 98 -5.08 -4.46 5.54
C THR A 98 -5.50 -3.49 6.61
N LYS A 99 -6.81 -3.25 6.70
CA LYS A 99 -7.45 -2.62 7.85
C LYS A 99 -8.79 -3.28 8.11
N PHE A 100 -9.26 -3.19 9.34
CA PHE A 100 -10.56 -3.69 9.76
C PHE A 100 -11.39 -2.55 10.35
N ASP A 101 -12.56 -2.31 9.77
CA ASP A 101 -13.50 -1.31 10.25
C ASP A 101 -14.61 -1.99 11.07
N PRO A 102 -14.74 -1.70 12.38
CA PRO A 102 -15.68 -2.38 13.26
C PRO A 102 -17.13 -1.93 13.08
N LEU A 103 -17.44 -1.08 12.10
CA LEU A 103 -18.81 -0.63 11.84
C LEU A 103 -19.75 -1.83 11.60
N GLU A 104 -20.61 -2.11 12.58
CA GLU A 104 -21.50 -3.28 12.59
C GLU A 104 -22.66 -3.19 11.58
N ARG A 105 -22.88 -2.01 10.99
CA ARG A 105 -23.98 -1.83 10.05
C ARG A 105 -23.68 -2.57 8.75
N ALA A 106 -24.56 -3.51 8.40
CA ALA A 106 -24.51 -4.18 7.11
C ALA A 106 -24.40 -3.14 5.98
N PRO A 107 -23.52 -3.35 4.99
CA PRO A 107 -23.45 -2.48 3.83
C PRO A 107 -24.84 -2.36 3.21
N VAL A 108 -25.32 -1.13 3.07
CA VAL A 108 -26.62 -0.89 2.43
C VAL A 108 -26.48 -1.32 0.97
N ALA A 109 -27.35 -2.23 0.52
CA ALA A 109 -27.40 -2.67 -0.87
C ALA A 109 -27.80 -1.50 -1.77
N CYS A 110 -26.81 -0.73 -2.19
CA CYS A 110 -26.98 0.54 -2.86
C CYS A 110 -26.33 0.46 -4.23
N ARG A 111 -27.16 0.49 -5.28
CA ARG A 111 -26.68 0.44 -6.68
C ARG A 111 -26.10 1.75 -7.19
N ARG A 112 -26.36 2.86 -6.48
CA ARG A 112 -25.98 4.23 -6.89
C ARG A 112 -25.17 4.96 -5.81
N CYS A 113 -24.60 4.22 -4.88
CA CYS A 113 -23.73 4.83 -3.89
C CYS A 113 -22.40 5.16 -4.56
N PRO A 114 -21.72 6.22 -4.10
CA PRO A 114 -20.37 6.50 -4.56
C PRO A 114 -19.46 5.29 -4.38
N ASP A 115 -18.46 5.15 -5.25
CA ASP A 115 -17.37 4.23 -5.02
C ASP A 115 -16.59 4.59 -3.75
N TYR A 116 -15.73 3.68 -3.28
CA TYR A 116 -14.88 3.89 -2.11
C TYR A 116 -15.58 4.14 -0.76
N VAL A 117 -16.91 4.05 -0.65
CA VAL A 117 -17.64 4.29 0.61
C VAL A 117 -16.98 3.51 1.76
N PRO A 118 -16.56 4.19 2.86
CA PRO A 118 -16.00 3.52 4.02
C PRO A 118 -17.03 2.59 4.67
N ALA A 119 -16.93 1.30 4.39
CA ALA A 119 -17.81 0.26 4.90
C ALA A 119 -17.10 -0.54 6.02
N GLY A 120 -17.90 -1.06 6.95
CA GLY A 120 -17.45 -2.03 7.96
C GLY A 120 -16.94 -3.32 7.32
N GLY A 121 -15.91 -3.92 7.93
CA GLY A 121 -15.29 -5.15 7.45
C GLY A 121 -13.82 -5.02 7.08
N ASN A 122 -13.28 -6.06 6.43
CA ASN A 122 -11.89 -6.14 6.02
C ASN A 122 -11.66 -5.44 4.67
N TRP A 123 -10.68 -4.56 4.65
CA TRP A 123 -10.17 -3.95 3.44
C TRP A 123 -8.75 -4.43 3.16
N LYS A 124 -8.45 -4.65 1.88
CA LYS A 124 -7.10 -4.98 1.39
C LYS A 124 -6.65 -3.90 0.43
N LEU A 125 -5.40 -3.50 0.58
CA LEU A 125 -4.70 -2.56 -0.29
C LEU A 125 -3.39 -3.21 -0.71
N ASN A 126 -3.07 -3.13 -1.99
CA ASN A 126 -1.78 -3.57 -2.52
C ASN A 126 -1.16 -2.46 -3.34
N PHE A 127 0.13 -2.27 -3.15
CA PHE A 127 0.99 -1.52 -4.06
C PHE A 127 2.01 -2.49 -4.65
N GLY A 128 2.28 -2.38 -5.94
CA GLY A 128 3.33 -3.15 -6.59
C GLY A 128 3.70 -2.54 -7.93
N ASN A 129 4.97 -2.18 -8.09
CA ASN A 129 5.54 -1.69 -9.34
C ASN A 129 4.74 -0.55 -9.99
N GLY A 130 4.30 0.43 -9.19
CA GLY A 130 3.51 1.57 -9.69
C GLY A 130 2.03 1.28 -9.96
N VAL A 131 1.52 0.09 -9.60
CA VAL A 131 0.08 -0.24 -9.64
C VAL A 131 -0.44 -0.39 -8.22
N PHE A 132 -1.55 0.30 -7.90
CA PHE A 132 -2.28 0.09 -6.65
C PHE A 132 -3.57 -0.68 -6.92
N ARG A 133 -3.98 -1.52 -5.96
CA ARG A 133 -5.19 -2.35 -6.01
C ARG A 133 -5.85 -2.30 -4.65
N ILE A 134 -7.17 -2.12 -4.63
CA ILE A 134 -7.93 -2.09 -3.38
C ILE A 134 -9.15 -2.98 -3.51
N MET A 135 -9.51 -3.65 -2.42
CA MET A 135 -10.69 -4.50 -2.33
C MET A 135 -11.32 -4.45 -0.94
N HIS A 136 -12.65 -4.50 -0.90
CA HIS A 136 -13.41 -4.79 0.31
C HIS A 136 -13.84 -6.27 0.29
N GLU A 137 -13.42 -7.05 1.27
CA GLU A 137 -13.61 -8.52 1.24
C GLU A 137 -15.08 -8.92 1.32
N PHE A 138 -15.90 -8.19 2.09
CA PHE A 138 -17.28 -8.58 2.32
C PHE A 138 -18.20 -8.26 1.13
N THR A 139 -18.02 -7.10 0.48
CA THR A 139 -18.85 -6.70 -0.68
C THR A 139 -18.26 -7.12 -2.01
N GLY A 140 -16.99 -7.53 -2.05
CA GLY A 140 -16.25 -7.82 -3.28
C GLY A 140 -15.96 -6.60 -4.15
N TRP A 141 -16.33 -5.39 -3.68
CA TRP A 141 -16.00 -4.12 -4.34
C TRP A 141 -14.49 -3.97 -4.45
N ARG A 142 -14.02 -3.44 -5.58
CA ARG A 142 -12.59 -3.33 -5.88
C ARG A 142 -12.30 -2.28 -6.93
N SER A 143 -11.12 -1.68 -6.84
CA SER A 143 -10.56 -0.83 -7.89
C SER A 143 -9.06 -1.08 -8.08
N ILE A 144 -8.53 -0.59 -9.20
CA ILE A 144 -7.13 -0.66 -9.61
C ILE A 144 -6.73 0.67 -10.24
N GLY A 145 -5.52 1.14 -9.96
CA GLY A 145 -4.99 2.32 -10.63
C GLY A 145 -3.47 2.37 -10.61
N SER A 146 -2.93 3.46 -11.12
CA SER A 146 -1.50 3.77 -11.09
C SER A 146 -1.15 4.59 -9.85
N PHE A 147 0.08 4.44 -9.37
CA PHE A 147 0.64 5.34 -8.37
C PHE A 147 2.10 5.70 -8.66
N VAL A 148 2.51 6.86 -8.18
CA VAL A 148 3.91 7.29 -8.13
C VAL A 148 4.23 7.87 -6.75
N ILE A 149 5.51 7.79 -6.38
CA ILE A 149 6.05 8.32 -5.12
C ILE A 149 7.11 9.36 -5.45
N ASP A 150 7.04 10.48 -4.74
CA ASP A 150 8.06 11.53 -4.72
C ASP A 150 8.27 11.98 -3.27
N GLY A 151 9.42 11.61 -2.69
CA GLY A 151 9.65 11.77 -1.25
C GLY A 151 8.53 11.13 -0.42
N ASN A 152 7.93 11.92 0.48
CA ASN A 152 6.79 11.50 1.32
C ASN A 152 5.41 11.76 0.68
N ARG A 153 5.37 12.08 -0.62
CA ARG A 153 4.14 12.31 -1.37
C ARG A 153 3.83 11.13 -2.27
N MET A 154 2.56 10.78 -2.35
CA MET A 154 2.02 9.77 -3.25
C MET A 154 0.95 10.40 -4.12
N ARG A 155 0.93 10.05 -5.41
CA ARG A 155 -0.15 10.39 -6.34
C ARG A 155 -0.79 9.14 -6.90
N LEU A 156 -2.13 9.06 -6.83
CA LEU A 156 -2.97 8.01 -7.42
C LEU A 156 -3.67 8.55 -8.67
N PHE A 157 -3.70 7.77 -9.75
CA PHE A 157 -4.29 8.16 -11.03
C PHE A 157 -4.63 6.93 -11.87
N ASN A 158 -5.25 7.09 -13.05
CA ASN A 158 -5.69 5.97 -13.90
C ASN A 158 -6.59 4.94 -13.18
N ASP A 159 -7.36 5.42 -12.20
CA ASP A 159 -8.35 4.63 -11.49
C ASP A 159 -9.68 4.72 -12.27
N PRO A 160 -10.27 3.60 -12.71
CA PRO A 160 -11.49 3.63 -13.53
C PRO A 160 -12.71 4.16 -12.77
N THR A 161 -12.67 4.21 -11.43
CA THR A 161 -13.71 4.87 -10.62
C THR A 161 -13.48 6.38 -10.50
N CYS A 162 -12.30 6.87 -10.91
CA CYS A 162 -11.84 8.25 -10.80
C CYS A 162 -11.19 8.73 -12.11
N THR A 163 -11.83 8.48 -13.26
CA THR A 163 -11.22 8.63 -14.60
C THR A 163 -10.55 9.98 -14.85
N GLU A 164 -11.11 11.05 -14.27
CA GLU A 164 -10.66 12.43 -14.46
C GLU A 164 -9.99 13.05 -13.23
N VAL A 165 -9.89 12.28 -12.12
CA VAL A 165 -9.44 12.82 -10.83
C VAL A 165 -8.22 12.07 -10.32
N THR A 166 -7.15 12.81 -10.07
CA THR A 166 -5.98 12.28 -9.35
C THR A 166 -6.14 12.48 -7.85
N GLY A 167 -5.65 11.54 -7.06
CA GLY A 167 -5.52 11.68 -5.62
C GLY A 167 -4.08 11.98 -5.23
N ALA A 168 -3.87 12.83 -4.24
CA ALA A 168 -2.56 13.21 -3.71
C ALA A 168 -2.59 13.09 -2.19
N TYR A 169 -1.55 12.47 -1.62
CA TYR A 169 -1.45 12.18 -0.19
C TYR A 169 -0.03 12.37 0.29
N PHE A 170 0.13 12.80 1.54
CA PHE A 170 1.30 12.44 2.30
C PHE A 170 1.16 11.01 2.79
N TRP A 171 2.29 10.30 2.88
CA TRP A 171 2.32 8.96 3.43
C TRP A 171 3.43 8.83 4.47
N THR A 172 3.21 7.99 5.47
CA THR A 172 4.22 7.54 6.43
C THR A 172 4.16 6.04 6.56
N LEU A 173 5.31 5.38 6.45
CA LEU A 173 5.46 3.94 6.71
C LEU A 173 6.44 3.75 7.85
N LYS A 174 5.94 3.32 9.02
CA LYS A 174 6.76 3.04 10.20
C LYS A 174 6.22 1.81 10.91
N ASP A 175 7.09 0.92 11.39
CA ASP A 175 6.69 -0.27 12.16
C ASP A 175 5.58 -1.08 11.47
N ARG A 176 5.66 -1.20 10.13
CA ARG A 176 4.67 -1.87 9.28
C ARG A 176 3.27 -1.25 9.29
N ARG A 177 3.17 0.02 9.68
CA ARG A 177 1.95 0.84 9.69
C ARG A 177 2.07 1.89 8.60
N LEU A 178 1.18 1.80 7.61
CA LEU A 178 1.06 2.76 6.54
C LEU A 178 -0.10 3.72 6.86
N GLU A 179 0.23 4.99 6.99
CA GLU A 179 -0.72 6.07 7.24
C GLU A 179 -0.73 7.02 6.06
N PHE A 180 -1.92 7.51 5.72
CA PHE A 180 -2.12 8.51 4.68
C PHE A 180 -2.76 9.77 5.26
N GLN A 181 -2.28 10.91 4.81
CA GLN A 181 -2.93 12.20 5.01
C GLN A 181 -3.28 12.79 3.65
N VAL A 182 -4.54 13.15 3.45
CA VAL A 182 -5.01 13.72 2.18
C VAL A 182 -4.38 15.10 1.94
N ILE A 183 -3.84 15.30 0.74
CA ILE A 183 -3.48 16.62 0.21
C ILE A 183 -4.64 17.13 -0.64
N GLN A 184 -5.06 16.31 -1.62
CA GLN A 184 -6.23 16.56 -2.46
C GLN A 184 -6.70 15.24 -3.06
N ASP A 185 -7.98 14.91 -2.92
CA ASP A 185 -8.58 13.80 -3.65
C ASP A 185 -10.12 13.92 -3.62
N GLU A 186 -10.67 14.34 -4.75
CA GLU A 186 -12.13 14.55 -4.91
C GLU A 186 -12.83 13.30 -5.45
N CYS A 187 -12.09 12.20 -5.69
CA CYS A 187 -12.66 11.01 -6.29
C CYS A 187 -13.85 10.47 -5.48
N ALA A 188 -14.90 10.10 -6.21
CA ALA A 188 -16.14 9.56 -5.66
C ALA A 188 -16.71 10.49 -4.57
N ILE A 189 -16.73 11.79 -4.84
CA ILE A 189 -17.21 12.82 -3.90
C ILE A 189 -16.39 12.77 -2.59
N GLY A 190 -15.07 12.63 -2.73
CA GLY A 190 -14.11 12.54 -1.64
C GLY A 190 -14.15 11.22 -0.84
N MET A 191 -14.88 10.20 -1.30
CA MET A 191 -14.96 8.92 -0.58
C MET A 191 -13.64 8.14 -0.63
N ARG A 192 -12.86 8.23 -1.71
CA ARG A 192 -11.53 7.60 -1.77
C ARG A 192 -10.61 8.14 -0.68
N ALA A 193 -10.53 9.46 -0.55
CA ALA A 193 -9.79 10.13 0.52
C ALA A 193 -10.26 9.64 1.90
N ARG A 194 -11.57 9.76 2.18
CA ARG A 194 -12.15 9.34 3.47
C ARG A 194 -11.85 7.90 3.80
N ASN A 195 -11.86 7.00 2.82
CA ASN A 195 -11.56 5.59 3.01
C ASN A 195 -10.08 5.37 3.31
N LEU A 196 -9.18 5.87 2.46
CA LEU A 196 -7.74 5.64 2.60
C LEU A 196 -7.17 6.26 3.88
N THR A 197 -7.69 7.39 4.35
CA THR A 197 -7.19 8.10 5.54
C THR A 197 -7.97 7.81 6.82
N LYS A 198 -9.03 6.98 6.78
CA LYS A 198 -9.86 6.71 7.97
C LYS A 198 -9.06 6.10 9.13
N GLN A 199 -8.13 5.21 8.78
CA GLN A 199 -7.40 4.35 9.71
C GLN A 199 -6.04 3.98 9.11
N ILE A 200 -5.14 3.55 9.98
CA ILE A 200 -3.84 2.99 9.63
C ILE A 200 -4.02 1.64 8.91
N TRP A 201 -3.22 1.42 7.87
CA TRP A 201 -3.10 0.17 7.15
C TRP A 201 -1.93 -0.65 7.69
N LEU A 202 -2.16 -1.92 8.02
CA LEU A 202 -1.16 -2.83 8.59
C LEU A 202 -0.56 -3.70 7.48
N SER A 203 0.77 -3.74 7.35
CA SER A 203 1.45 -4.59 6.36
C SER A 203 1.30 -6.07 6.69
N CYS A 204 1.05 -6.87 5.66
CA CYS A 204 1.01 -8.33 5.71
C CYS A 204 2.40 -8.98 5.52
N GLN A 205 3.45 -8.20 5.27
CA GLN A 205 4.81 -8.73 5.12
C GLN A 205 5.37 -9.25 6.46
N ALA A 206 6.16 -10.33 6.36
CA ALA A 206 6.91 -10.85 7.49
C ALA A 206 7.96 -9.81 7.97
N PRO A 207 8.29 -9.79 9.29
CA PRO A 207 9.35 -8.94 9.83
C PRO A 207 10.73 -9.22 9.22
#